data_AF-W4VG36-F1
#
_entry.id   AF-W4VG36-F1
#
_cell.length_a   1.000
_cell.length_b   1.000
_cell.length_c   1.000
_cell.angle_alpha   90.00
_cell.angle_beta   90.00
_cell.angle_gamma   90.00
#
_symmetry.space_group_name_H-M   'P 1'
#
loop_
_entity.id
_entity.type
_entity.pdbx_description
1 polymer ?
#
loop_
_entity_poly.entity_id
_entity_poly.type
_entity_poly.pdbx_seq_one_letter_code
_entity_poly.pdbx_strand_id
1 'polypeptide(L)'
;MSRLKVVFILASVFMNNGNYGAPLVLLVFGEEGFHYAIILMVLQTLIMCTIGIYFAAKGGGSSGQQVRISPLKDVIRVPIVYGAVLGIILNLLGIKIGGQMMTAVDMVSDATIPTIMIVLGMQLAKIKLSDLEFGRVSLAVVFRLLLAPIIAYFLTLPLPLDEMVKDILILTAAMPTAANTTMYALQFGSRPGYVSSVTLITTILSIVTLPILLILLV
;
A
#
# COMPACT_ATOMS: atom_id res chain seq x y z
N MET A 1 -18.78 -15.40 7.06
CA MET A 1 -17.55 -15.46 6.24
C MET A 1 -16.47 -16.10 7.12
N SER A 2 -15.75 -17.12 6.65
CA SER A 2 -14.75 -17.79 7.49
C SER A 2 -13.58 -16.86 7.79
N ARG A 3 -13.00 -16.94 9.00
CA ARG A 3 -11.83 -16.10 9.40
C ARG A 3 -10.67 -16.23 8.41
N LEU A 4 -10.48 -17.40 7.82
CA LEU A 4 -9.48 -17.65 6.77
C LEU A 4 -9.68 -16.78 5.53
N LYS A 5 -10.92 -16.56 5.06
CA LYS A 5 -11.20 -15.72 3.90
C LYS A 5 -10.89 -14.25 4.17
N VAL A 6 -11.22 -13.76 5.37
CA VAL A 6 -10.92 -12.38 5.77
C VAL A 6 -9.40 -12.15 5.80
N VAL A 7 -8.69 -13.06 6.44
CA VAL A 7 -7.24 -12.96 6.63
C VAL A 7 -6.50 -13.05 5.29
N PHE A 8 -6.99 -13.89 4.37
CA PHE A 8 -6.49 -13.93 2.99
C PHE A 8 -6.72 -12.59 2.28
N ILE A 9 -7.92 -12.01 2.33
CA ILE A 9 -8.21 -10.73 1.68
C ILE A 9 -7.30 -9.62 2.22
N LEU A 10 -7.18 -9.52 3.56
CA LEU A 10 -6.29 -8.54 4.18
C LEU A 10 -4.85 -8.70 3.69
N ALA A 11 -4.37 -9.93 3.58
CA ALA A 11 -2.99 -10.20 3.21
C ALA A 11 -2.72 -10.13 1.69
N SER A 12 -3.75 -10.23 0.84
CA SER A 12 -3.58 -10.35 -0.61
C SER A 12 -4.01 -9.12 -1.42
N VAL A 13 -5.01 -8.38 -0.95
CA VAL A 13 -5.62 -7.28 -1.71
C VAL A 13 -4.90 -5.95 -1.48
N PHE A 14 -4.36 -5.73 -0.27
CA PHE A 14 -3.76 -4.46 0.09
C PHE A 14 -2.24 -4.53 0.01
N MET A 15 -1.67 -3.58 -0.71
CA MET A 15 -0.28 -3.56 -1.11
C MET A 15 0.47 -2.39 -0.50
N ASN A 16 1.77 -2.51 -0.29
CA ASN A 16 2.54 -1.47 0.40
C ASN A 16 2.96 -0.33 -0.54
N ASN A 17 2.01 0.30 -1.25
CA ASN A 17 2.35 1.35 -2.23
C ASN A 17 2.92 2.60 -1.57
N GLY A 18 2.49 2.96 -0.36
CA GLY A 18 3.01 4.17 0.28
C GLY A 18 4.44 4.01 0.75
N ASN A 19 4.71 3.03 1.62
CA ASN A 19 6.01 2.92 2.26
C ASN A 19 7.05 2.16 1.41
N TYR A 20 6.60 1.38 0.42
CA TYR A 20 7.48 0.56 -0.43
C TYR A 20 7.39 0.98 -1.90
N GLY A 21 6.17 1.11 -2.44
CA GLY A 21 5.96 1.40 -3.87
C GLY A 21 6.39 2.80 -4.30
N ALA A 22 6.02 3.84 -3.56
CA ALA A 22 6.26 5.22 -3.95
C ALA A 22 7.75 5.53 -4.08
N PRO A 23 8.62 5.13 -3.13
CA PRO A 23 10.05 5.32 -3.32
C PRO A 23 10.67 4.50 -4.46
N LEU A 24 10.16 3.28 -4.70
CA LEU A 24 10.67 2.47 -5.80
C LEU A 24 10.26 3.05 -7.16
N VAL A 25 9.02 3.55 -7.27
CA VAL A 25 8.57 4.26 -8.48
C VAL A 25 9.40 5.52 -8.70
N LEU A 26 9.68 6.30 -7.65
CA LEU A 26 10.56 7.46 -7.77
C LEU A 26 11.97 7.05 -8.23
N LEU A 27 12.53 5.97 -7.68
CA LEU A 27 13.86 5.50 -8.04
C LEU A 27 13.96 5.12 -9.52
N VAL A 28 12.91 4.50 -10.07
CA VAL A 28 12.90 3.96 -11.45
C VAL A 28 12.41 4.97 -12.48
N PHE A 29 11.34 5.71 -12.17
CA PHE A 29 10.61 6.57 -13.10
C PHE A 29 10.73 8.07 -12.77
N GLY A 30 11.48 8.45 -11.73
CA GLY A 30 11.69 9.83 -11.32
C GLY A 30 10.44 10.52 -10.76
N GLU A 31 10.51 11.85 -10.66
CA GLU A 31 9.46 12.71 -10.11
C GLU A 31 8.13 12.57 -10.86
N GLU A 32 8.19 12.41 -12.18
CA GLU A 32 7.00 12.25 -13.02
C GLU A 32 6.23 10.97 -12.64
N GLY A 33 6.93 9.84 -12.52
CA GLY A 33 6.34 8.60 -12.03
C GLY A 33 5.84 8.69 -10.59
N PHE A 34 6.57 9.43 -9.74
CA PHE A 34 6.22 9.61 -8.34
C PHE A 34 4.85 10.30 -8.17
N HIS A 35 4.50 11.27 -9.02
CA HIS A 35 3.17 11.89 -9.01
C HIS A 35 2.06 10.85 -9.18
N TYR A 36 2.21 9.92 -10.13
CA TYR A 36 1.26 8.83 -10.33
C TYR A 36 1.20 7.88 -9.13
N ALA A 37 2.35 7.53 -8.55
CA ALA A 37 2.41 6.67 -7.38
C ALA A 37 1.67 7.26 -6.17
N ILE A 38 1.76 8.57 -5.95
CA ILE A 38 1.04 9.25 -4.86
C ILE A 38 -0.47 9.19 -5.08
N ILE A 39 -0.95 9.42 -6.30
CA ILE A 39 -2.38 9.30 -6.62
C ILE A 39 -2.87 7.87 -6.32
N LEU A 40 -2.14 6.86 -6.79
CA LEU A 40 -2.46 5.45 -6.55
C LEU A 40 -2.42 5.10 -5.05
N MET A 41 -1.44 5.63 -4.31
CA MET A 41 -1.33 5.47 -2.86
C MET A 41 -2.53 6.05 -2.13
N VAL A 42 -2.99 7.25 -2.49
CA VAL A 42 -4.16 7.90 -1.87
C VAL A 42 -5.42 7.07 -2.15
N LEU A 43 -5.65 6.67 -3.40
CA LEU A 43 -6.79 5.83 -3.78
C LEU A 43 -6.77 4.51 -3.00
N GLN A 44 -5.62 3.84 -2.95
CA GLN A 44 -5.45 2.60 -2.21
C GLN A 44 -5.68 2.81 -0.70
N THR A 45 -5.21 3.91 -0.13
CA THR A 45 -5.42 4.24 1.29
C THR A 45 -6.90 4.40 1.60
N LEU A 46 -7.67 5.06 0.73
CA LEU A 46 -9.12 5.18 0.89
C LEU A 46 -9.82 3.82 0.86
N ILE A 47 -9.46 2.96 -0.10
CA ILE A 47 -9.99 1.58 -0.19
C ILE A 47 -9.60 0.78 1.06
N MET A 48 -8.38 0.96 1.56
CA MET A 48 -7.86 0.24 2.72
C MET A 48 -8.55 0.68 4.03
N CYS A 49 -8.76 1.98 4.22
CA CYS A 49 -9.47 2.50 5.39
C CYS A 49 -10.98 2.20 5.37
N THR A 50 -11.55 1.89 4.21
CA THR A 50 -12.96 1.47 4.10
C THR A 50 -13.10 -0.05 4.10
N ILE A 51 -12.70 -0.69 3.01
CA ILE A 51 -12.85 -2.13 2.75
C ILE A 51 -11.91 -2.95 3.65
N GLY A 52 -10.68 -2.48 3.86
CA GLY A 52 -9.70 -3.19 4.71
C GLY A 52 -10.15 -3.26 6.16
N ILE A 53 -10.58 -2.13 6.73
CA ILE A 53 -11.14 -2.08 8.09
C ILE A 53 -12.42 -2.93 8.20
N TYR A 54 -13.33 -2.84 7.21
CA TYR A 54 -14.54 -3.66 7.20
C TYR A 54 -14.23 -5.17 7.27
N PHE A 55 -13.30 -5.65 6.44
CA PHE A 55 -12.93 -7.06 6.48
C PHE A 55 -12.21 -7.40 7.79
N ALA A 56 -11.26 -6.58 8.26
CA ALA A 56 -10.56 -6.81 9.51
C ALA A 56 -11.50 -6.96 10.70
N ALA A 57 -12.51 -6.09 10.80
CA ALA A 57 -13.51 -6.16 11.85
C ALA A 57 -14.42 -7.40 11.73
N LYS A 58 -14.71 -7.87 10.52
CA LYS A 58 -15.53 -9.06 10.27
C LYS A 58 -14.80 -10.38 10.55
N GLY A 59 -13.46 -10.40 10.50
CA GLY A 59 -12.63 -11.58 10.81
C GLY A 59 -12.25 -11.70 12.28
N GLY A 60 -12.38 -10.62 13.04
CA GLY A 60 -12.24 -10.61 14.49
C GLY A 60 -13.33 -11.45 15.11
N GLY A 61 -12.99 -12.28 16.09
CA GLY A 61 -14.02 -12.94 16.88
C GLY A 61 -13.72 -12.90 18.36
N SER A 62 -14.80 -12.66 19.10
CA SER A 62 -14.98 -12.87 20.55
C SER A 62 -14.15 -12.04 21.53
N SER A 63 -13.23 -11.17 21.10
CA SER A 63 -12.74 -10.11 22.00
C SER A 63 -13.80 -9.01 22.04
N GLY A 64 -14.55 -8.91 23.14
CA GLY A 64 -15.73 -8.04 23.35
C GLY A 64 -15.55 -6.53 23.16
N GLN A 65 -14.49 -6.06 22.52
CA GLN A 65 -14.49 -4.77 21.86
C GLN A 65 -15.22 -4.91 20.53
N GLN A 66 -16.55 -4.74 20.57
CA GLN A 66 -17.29 -4.27 19.41
C GLN A 66 -16.75 -2.88 19.07
N VAL A 67 -15.60 -2.81 18.39
CA VAL A 67 -15.14 -1.58 17.76
C VAL A 67 -16.25 -1.25 16.78
N ARG A 68 -17.07 -0.24 17.11
CA ARG A 68 -18.11 0.28 16.24
C ARG A 68 -17.42 0.72 14.96
N ILE A 69 -17.49 -0.15 13.95
CA ILE A 69 -16.93 0.10 12.64
C ILE A 69 -17.71 1.29 12.10
N SER A 70 -17.07 2.45 12.06
CA SER A 70 -17.57 3.57 11.28
C SER A 70 -16.48 3.87 10.27
N PRO A 71 -16.47 3.15 9.13
CA PRO A 71 -15.43 3.32 8.12
C PRO A 71 -15.31 4.79 7.69
N LEU A 72 -16.45 5.50 7.67
CA LEU A 72 -16.49 6.93 7.42
C LEU A 72 -15.75 7.76 8.49
N LYS A 73 -15.91 7.45 9.79
CA LYS A 73 -15.15 8.13 10.86
C LYS A 73 -13.67 7.79 10.84
N ASP A 74 -13.30 6.58 10.45
CA ASP A 74 -11.91 6.16 10.36
C ASP A 74 -11.20 6.82 9.17
N VAL A 75 -11.87 6.95 8.01
CA VAL A 75 -11.38 7.72 6.85
C VAL A 75 -11.22 9.20 7.20
N ILE A 76 -12.19 9.79 7.92
CA ILE A 76 -12.12 11.16 8.47
C ILE A 76 -10.96 11.32 9.46
N ARG A 77 -10.32 10.25 9.95
CA ARG A 77 -9.14 10.38 10.82
C ARG A 77 -7.82 10.32 10.08
N VAL A 78 -7.81 10.11 8.75
CA VAL A 78 -6.58 9.97 7.96
C VAL A 78 -6.15 11.32 7.38
N PRO A 79 -5.05 11.94 7.88
CA PRO A 79 -4.63 13.28 7.44
C PRO A 79 -4.33 13.39 5.94
N ILE A 80 -3.79 12.32 5.35
CA ILE A 80 -3.45 12.24 3.92
C ILE A 80 -4.68 12.54 3.04
N VAL A 81 -5.87 12.08 3.44
CA VAL A 81 -7.10 12.27 2.66
C VAL A 81 -7.47 13.75 2.58
N TYR A 82 -7.32 14.49 3.68
CA TYR A 82 -7.59 15.92 3.70
C TYR A 82 -6.62 16.69 2.81
N GLY A 83 -5.33 16.35 2.87
CA GLY A 83 -4.31 16.97 2.02
C GLY A 83 -4.63 16.78 0.54
N ALA A 84 -4.96 15.54 0.12
CA ALA A 84 -5.31 15.25 -1.26
C ALA A 84 -6.60 15.98 -1.71
N VAL A 85 -7.66 15.95 -0.88
CA VAL A 85 -8.92 16.62 -1.20
C VAL A 85 -8.73 18.14 -1.28
N LEU A 86 -8.02 18.75 -0.34
CA LEU A 86 -7.71 20.18 -0.39
C LEU A 86 -6.87 20.54 -1.61
N GLY A 87 -5.84 19.75 -1.93
CA GLY A 87 -5.01 19.95 -3.12
C GLY A 87 -5.83 19.93 -4.41
N ILE A 88 -6.73 18.94 -4.55
CA ILE A 88 -7.65 18.84 -5.71
C ILE A 88 -8.57 20.05 -5.77
N ILE A 89 -9.20 20.44 -4.64
CA ILE A 89 -10.13 21.58 -4.60
C ILE A 89 -9.41 22.88 -4.99
N LEU A 90 -8.23 23.14 -4.42
CA LEU A 90 -7.44 24.34 -4.72
C LEU A 90 -7.03 24.38 -6.20
N ASN A 91 -6.62 23.23 -6.76
CA ASN A 91 -6.27 23.11 -8.17
C ASN A 91 -7.47 23.39 -9.09
N LEU A 92 -8.63 22.79 -8.81
CA LEU A 92 -9.86 22.97 -9.59
C LEU A 92 -10.39 24.41 -9.52
N LEU A 93 -10.26 25.06 -8.37
CA LEU A 93 -10.67 26.46 -8.19
C LEU A 93 -9.62 27.46 -8.73
N GLY A 94 -8.47 26.98 -9.20
CA GLY A 94 -7.37 27.82 -9.67
C GLY A 94 -6.75 28.69 -8.57
N ILE A 95 -6.97 28.33 -7.29
CA ILE A 95 -6.48 29.10 -6.15
C ILE A 95 -4.97 28.85 -6.02
N LYS A 96 -4.19 29.88 -6.31
CA LYS A 96 -2.73 29.83 -6.11
C LYS A 96 -2.42 30.09 -4.65
N ILE A 97 -1.70 29.16 -4.03
CA ILE A 97 -1.14 29.34 -2.69
C ILE A 97 -0.02 30.40 -2.79
N GLY A 98 0.01 31.35 -1.85
CA GLY A 98 1.04 32.38 -1.82
C GLY A 98 2.44 31.80 -1.63
N GLY A 99 3.46 32.43 -2.23
CA GLY A 99 4.82 31.86 -2.34
C GLY A 99 5.41 31.35 -1.03
N GLN A 100 5.27 32.08 0.07
CA GLN A 100 5.80 31.68 1.39
C GLN A 100 5.16 30.39 1.91
N MET A 101 3.86 30.21 1.70
CA MET A 101 3.15 29.01 2.17
C MET A 101 3.43 27.83 1.24
N MET A 102 3.59 28.06 -0.06
CA MET A 102 4.02 27.02 -0.99
C MET A 102 5.42 26.53 -0.65
N THR A 103 6.37 27.43 -0.33
CA THR A 103 7.71 27.02 0.11
C THR A 103 7.68 26.10 1.33
N ALA A 104 6.81 26.37 2.30
CA ALA A 104 6.65 25.47 3.45
C ALA A 104 6.11 24.09 3.04
N VAL A 105 5.17 24.03 2.09
CA VAL A 105 4.65 22.77 1.54
C VAL A 105 5.75 22.03 0.78
N ASP A 106 6.50 22.73 -0.07
CA ASP A 106 7.60 22.17 -0.86
C ASP A 106 8.69 21.58 0.05
N MET A 107 9.09 22.30 1.11
CA MET A 107 10.05 21.78 2.10
C MET A 107 9.60 20.47 2.74
N VAL A 108 8.30 20.31 3.04
CA VAL A 108 7.75 19.07 3.59
C VAL A 108 7.68 17.97 2.51
N SER A 109 7.32 18.34 1.28
CA SER A 109 7.30 17.43 0.13
C SER A 109 8.69 16.86 -0.15
N ASP A 110 9.70 17.71 -0.24
CA ASP A 110 11.10 17.34 -0.49
C ASP A 110 11.65 16.44 0.62
N ALA A 111 11.27 16.70 1.88
CA ALA A 111 11.66 15.86 3.01
C ALA A 111 10.94 14.51 3.04
N THR A 112 9.83 14.35 2.31
CA THR A 112 9.01 13.13 2.34
C THR A 112 9.76 11.95 1.72
N ILE A 113 10.42 12.17 0.58
CA ILE A 113 11.18 11.14 -0.15
C ILE A 113 12.26 10.47 0.74
N PRO A 114 13.25 11.21 1.30
CA PRO A 114 14.28 10.61 2.13
C PRO A 114 13.69 9.97 3.39
N THR A 115 12.61 10.56 3.94
CA THR A 115 11.92 9.99 5.11
C THR A 115 11.31 8.62 4.79
N ILE A 116 10.59 8.47 3.67
CA ILE A 116 10.01 7.18 3.29
C ILE A 116 11.12 6.17 3.00
N MET A 117 12.23 6.59 2.39
CA MET A 117 13.38 5.70 2.14
C MET A 117 14.04 5.19 3.43
N ILE A 118 14.21 6.06 4.43
CA ILE A 118 14.68 5.65 5.76
C ILE A 118 13.68 4.68 6.40
N VAL A 119 12.38 4.98 6.34
CA VAL A 119 11.31 4.11 6.87
C VAL A 119 11.29 2.75 6.17
N LEU A 120 11.57 2.68 4.87
CA LEU A 120 11.75 1.43 4.14
C LEU A 120 12.94 0.65 4.70
N GLY A 121 14.10 1.28 4.83
CA GLY A 121 15.29 0.66 5.43
C GLY A 121 15.06 0.16 6.86
N MET A 122 14.36 0.94 7.68
CA MET A 122 13.97 0.54 9.04
C MET A 122 13.00 -0.64 9.04
N GLN A 123 12.05 -0.69 8.11
CA GLN A 123 11.14 -1.83 7.97
C GLN A 123 11.92 -3.10 7.59
N LEU A 124 12.84 -3.01 6.63
CA LEU A 124 13.72 -4.11 6.23
C LEU A 124 14.58 -4.60 7.41
N ALA A 125 15.12 -3.68 8.21
CA ALA A 125 15.95 -4.01 9.38
C ALA A 125 15.17 -4.69 10.53
N LYS A 126 13.85 -4.44 10.64
CA LYS A 126 12.99 -5.03 11.68
C LYS A 126 12.49 -6.43 11.34
N ILE A 127 12.74 -6.91 10.12
CA ILE A 127 12.32 -8.25 9.69
C ILE A 127 13.10 -9.30 10.51
N LYS A 128 12.41 -10.05 11.36
CA LYS A 128 12.97 -11.17 12.10
C LYS A 128 12.56 -12.49 11.46
N LEU A 129 13.55 -13.27 11.02
CA LEU A 129 13.35 -14.58 10.41
C LEU A 129 12.71 -15.60 11.36
N SER A 130 12.73 -15.34 12.67
CA SER A 130 12.12 -16.18 13.71
C SER A 130 10.59 -16.16 13.72
N ASP A 131 9.96 -15.13 13.13
CA ASP A 131 8.49 -14.99 13.09
C ASP A 131 7.86 -15.63 11.84
N LEU A 132 8.67 -16.35 11.07
CA LEU A 132 8.29 -17.02 9.85
C LEU A 132 7.78 -18.42 10.17
N GLU A 133 6.46 -18.61 10.11
CA GLU A 133 5.91 -19.97 10.00
C GLU A 133 6.12 -20.48 8.57
N PHE A 134 7.35 -20.95 8.30
CA PHE A 134 7.82 -21.48 7.00
C PHE A 134 6.95 -22.62 6.42
N GLY A 135 6.13 -23.26 7.25
CA GLY A 135 5.37 -24.45 6.88
C GLY A 135 4.33 -24.25 5.78
N ARG A 136 3.93 -23.02 5.43
CA ARG A 136 2.98 -22.77 4.34
C ARG A 136 3.27 -21.43 3.66
N VAL A 137 3.99 -21.44 2.53
CA VAL A 137 3.83 -20.39 1.51
C VAL A 137 2.36 -20.31 1.23
N SER A 138 1.72 -19.27 1.76
CA SER A 138 0.28 -19.20 1.70
C SER A 138 -0.14 -18.81 0.28
N LEU A 139 -1.35 -19.21 -0.12
CA LEU A 139 -1.95 -18.74 -1.35
C LEU A 139 -1.89 -17.20 -1.47
N ALA A 140 -1.84 -16.47 -0.35
CA ALA A 140 -1.73 -15.02 -0.34
C ALA A 140 -0.39 -14.51 -0.87
N VAL A 141 0.72 -15.19 -0.56
CA VAL A 141 2.07 -14.84 -1.06
C VAL A 141 2.13 -15.02 -2.56
N VAL A 142 1.70 -16.18 -3.06
CA VAL A 142 1.65 -16.50 -4.49
C VAL A 142 0.74 -15.53 -5.23
N PHE A 143 -0.45 -15.27 -4.67
CA PHE A 143 -1.37 -14.32 -5.26
C PHE A 143 -0.73 -12.93 -5.35
N ARG A 144 -0.04 -12.47 -4.31
CA ARG A 144 0.47 -11.10 -4.26
C ARG A 144 1.68 -10.87 -5.17
N LEU A 145 2.65 -11.79 -5.14
CA LEU A 145 3.91 -11.59 -5.88
C LEU A 145 3.86 -12.06 -7.33
N LEU A 146 2.94 -12.96 -7.67
CA LEU A 146 2.83 -13.51 -9.03
C LEU A 146 1.50 -13.14 -9.68
N LEU A 147 0.36 -13.54 -9.08
CA LEU A 147 -0.92 -13.37 -9.77
C LEU A 147 -1.35 -11.91 -9.89
N ALA A 148 -1.13 -11.08 -8.87
CA ALA A 148 -1.53 -9.68 -8.86
C ALA A 148 -0.84 -8.85 -9.96
N PRO A 149 0.50 -8.89 -10.16
CA PRO A 149 1.13 -8.18 -11.27
C PRO A 149 0.73 -8.74 -12.64
N ILE A 150 0.54 -10.06 -12.77
CA ILE A 150 0.05 -10.67 -14.02
C ILE A 150 -1.35 -10.15 -14.36
N ILE A 151 -2.26 -10.11 -13.38
CA ILE A 151 -3.60 -9.56 -13.55
C ILE A 151 -3.52 -8.09 -13.95
N ALA A 152 -2.67 -7.31 -13.27
CA ALA A 152 -2.47 -5.90 -13.60
C ALA A 152 -1.98 -5.72 -15.04
N TYR A 153 -1.01 -6.52 -15.49
CA TYR A 153 -0.52 -6.51 -16.87
C TYR A 153 -1.64 -6.76 -17.88
N PHE A 154 -2.46 -7.80 -17.69
CA PHE A 154 -3.57 -8.05 -18.61
C PHE A 154 -4.66 -6.97 -18.56
N LEU A 155 -4.87 -6.34 -17.41
CA LEU A 155 -5.83 -5.24 -17.27
C LEU A 155 -5.32 -3.94 -17.93
N THR A 156 -4.02 -3.74 -18.06
CA THR A 156 -3.44 -2.55 -18.71
C THR A 156 -3.35 -2.66 -20.23
N LEU A 157 -3.33 -3.87 -20.80
CA LEU A 157 -3.31 -4.09 -22.26
C LEU A 157 -4.38 -3.33 -23.05
N PRO A 158 -5.68 -3.39 -22.69
CA PRO A 158 -6.72 -2.69 -23.44
C PRO A 158 -6.80 -1.19 -23.14
N LEU A 159 -6.06 -0.68 -22.16
CA LEU A 159 -6.15 0.72 -21.75
C LEU A 159 -5.31 1.62 -22.66
N PRO A 160 -5.86 2.76 -23.14
CA PRO A 160 -5.12 3.75 -23.92
C PRO A 160 -4.29 4.65 -22.99
N LEU A 161 -3.34 4.05 -22.28
CA LEU A 161 -2.42 4.71 -21.36
C LEU A 161 -1.00 4.69 -21.93
N ASP A 162 -0.19 5.67 -21.51
CA ASP A 162 1.25 5.68 -21.73
C ASP A 162 1.91 4.45 -21.08
N GLU A 163 3.00 3.97 -21.68
CA GLU A 163 3.78 2.82 -21.22
C GLU A 163 4.26 3.02 -19.78
N MET A 164 4.80 4.19 -19.45
CA MET A 164 5.23 4.50 -18.08
C MET A 164 4.09 4.34 -17.07
N VAL A 165 2.87 4.80 -17.39
CA VAL A 165 1.71 4.68 -16.50
C VAL A 165 1.29 3.21 -16.34
N LYS A 166 1.37 2.43 -17.42
CA LYS A 166 1.11 0.97 -17.37
C LYS A 166 2.13 0.27 -16.47
N ASP A 167 3.41 0.60 -16.61
CA ASP A 167 4.47 -0.01 -15.80
C ASP A 167 4.34 0.34 -14.33
N ILE A 168 3.98 1.60 -14.01
CA ILE A 168 3.71 2.01 -12.63
C ILE A 168 2.50 1.25 -12.06
N LEU A 169 1.43 1.05 -12.83
CA LEU A 169 0.27 0.27 -12.40
C LEU A 169 0.64 -1.19 -12.12
N ILE A 170 1.45 -1.81 -12.98
CA ILE A 170 1.91 -3.18 -12.81
C ILE A 170 2.87 -3.30 -11.62
N LEU A 171 3.83 -2.38 -11.50
CA LEU A 171 4.81 -2.33 -10.43
C LEU A 171 4.14 -2.15 -9.07
N THR A 172 3.21 -1.19 -8.95
CA THR A 172 2.43 -1.00 -7.72
C THR A 172 1.59 -2.24 -7.40
N ALA A 173 1.02 -2.91 -8.40
CA ALA A 173 0.34 -4.20 -8.23
C ALA A 173 1.26 -5.37 -7.86
N ALA A 174 2.58 -5.24 -8.00
CA ALA A 174 3.57 -6.22 -7.56
C ALA A 174 4.10 -5.97 -6.14
N MET A 175 3.77 -4.81 -5.55
CA MET A 175 4.27 -4.45 -4.22
C MET A 175 3.88 -5.49 -3.16
N PRO A 176 4.72 -5.75 -2.15
CA PRO A 176 4.41 -6.69 -1.08
C PRO A 176 3.15 -6.28 -0.31
N THR A 177 2.65 -7.18 0.54
CA THR A 177 1.47 -6.91 1.37
C THR A 177 1.68 -5.67 2.25
N ALA A 178 0.66 -4.84 2.42
CA ALA A 178 0.75 -3.61 3.21
C ALA A 178 0.99 -3.89 4.70
N ALA A 179 2.02 -3.28 5.29
CA ALA A 179 2.31 -3.35 6.73
C ALA A 179 1.12 -2.92 7.62
N ASN A 180 0.33 -1.95 7.14
CA ASN A 180 -0.86 -1.47 7.85
C ASN A 180 -1.93 -2.57 8.02
N THR A 181 -1.95 -3.61 7.19
CA THR A 181 -2.90 -4.74 7.32
C THR A 181 -2.63 -5.54 8.59
N THR A 182 -1.35 -5.68 8.99
CA THR A 182 -0.95 -6.32 10.24
C THR A 182 -1.46 -5.54 11.44
N MET A 183 -1.38 -4.21 11.41
CA MET A 183 -1.92 -3.34 12.46
C MET A 183 -3.44 -3.52 12.60
N TYR A 184 -4.18 -3.54 11.49
CA TYR A 184 -5.63 -3.83 11.54
C TYR A 184 -5.91 -5.26 12.01
N ALA A 185 -5.13 -6.24 11.59
CA ALA A 185 -5.29 -7.61 12.05
C ALA A 185 -5.04 -7.74 13.56
N LEU A 186 -4.09 -6.99 14.12
CA LEU A 186 -3.86 -6.88 15.57
C LEU A 186 -5.04 -6.19 16.26
N GLN A 187 -5.44 -5.02 15.76
CA GLN A 187 -6.52 -4.21 16.33
C GLN A 187 -7.85 -4.97 16.40
N PHE A 188 -8.17 -5.75 15.36
CA PHE A 188 -9.43 -6.49 15.27
C PHE A 188 -9.30 -7.98 15.62
N GLY A 189 -8.14 -8.48 16.05
CA GLY A 189 -7.96 -9.89 16.40
C GLY A 189 -8.10 -10.87 15.21
N SER A 190 -7.85 -10.40 13.98
CA SER A 190 -7.96 -11.15 12.73
C SER A 190 -6.68 -11.92 12.41
N ARG A 191 -6.31 -12.90 13.25
CA ARG A 191 -5.08 -13.73 13.12
C ARG A 191 -3.82 -12.90 12.78
N PRO A 192 -3.43 -11.95 13.65
CA PRO A 192 -2.33 -11.03 13.38
C PRO A 192 -1.00 -11.71 13.03
N GLY A 193 -0.68 -12.84 13.67
CA GLY A 193 0.53 -13.60 13.36
C GLY A 193 0.60 -14.01 11.89
N TYR A 194 -0.49 -14.51 11.30
CA TYR A 194 -0.51 -14.90 9.90
C TYR A 194 -0.34 -13.70 8.96
N VAL A 195 -1.07 -12.60 9.19
CA VAL A 195 -0.99 -11.40 8.34
C VAL A 195 0.42 -10.79 8.41
N SER A 196 1.00 -10.78 9.61
CA SER A 196 2.39 -10.37 9.83
C SER A 196 3.37 -11.26 9.04
N SER A 197 3.27 -12.59 9.16
CA SER A 197 4.16 -13.50 8.43
C SER A 197 4.02 -13.34 6.92
N VAL A 198 2.81 -13.21 6.37
CA VAL A 198 2.64 -12.96 4.92
C VAL A 198 3.26 -11.62 4.50
N THR A 199 3.09 -10.58 5.32
CA THR A 199 3.70 -9.28 5.07
C THR A 199 5.23 -9.37 5.04
N LEU A 200 5.83 -10.03 6.02
CA LEU A 200 7.27 -10.23 6.08
C LEU A 200 7.77 -11.07 4.90
N ILE A 201 7.13 -12.22 4.61
CA ILE A 201 7.52 -13.10 3.51
C ILE A 201 7.44 -12.37 2.17
N THR A 202 6.33 -11.68 1.90
CA THR A 202 6.18 -10.93 0.65
C THR A 202 7.21 -9.82 0.52
N THR A 203 7.53 -9.13 1.62
CA THR A 203 8.55 -8.06 1.63
C THR A 203 9.97 -8.62 1.40
N ILE A 204 10.31 -9.78 1.97
CA ILE A 204 11.61 -10.41 1.72
C ILE A 204 11.70 -10.89 0.27
N LEU A 205 10.68 -11.62 -0.20
CA LEU A 205 10.67 -12.14 -1.56
C LEU A 205 10.63 -11.01 -2.60
N SER A 206 10.03 -9.85 -2.27
CA SER A 206 10.01 -8.69 -3.17
C SER A 206 11.39 -8.12 -3.47
N ILE A 207 12.40 -8.37 -2.63
CA ILE A 207 13.81 -8.02 -2.91
C ILE A 207 14.28 -8.68 -4.21
N VAL A 208 13.77 -9.88 -4.52
CA VAL A 208 14.13 -10.62 -5.74
C VAL A 208 13.07 -10.46 -6.82
N THR A 209 11.78 -10.52 -6.48
CA THR A 209 10.71 -10.48 -7.50
C THR A 209 10.57 -9.11 -8.16
N LEU A 210 10.80 -8.01 -7.44
CA LEU A 210 10.65 -6.67 -8.01
C LEU A 210 11.76 -6.32 -9.02
N PRO A 211 13.06 -6.59 -8.76
CA PRO A 211 14.09 -6.41 -9.80
C PRO A 211 13.82 -7.25 -11.05
N ILE A 212 13.38 -8.50 -10.90
CA ILE A 212 13.02 -9.35 -12.05
C ILE A 212 11.86 -8.73 -12.84
N LEU A 213 10.82 -8.25 -12.16
CA LEU A 213 9.70 -7.58 -12.80
C LEU A 213 10.15 -6.31 -13.54
N LEU A 214 11.03 -5.50 -12.92
CA LEU A 214 11.54 -4.28 -13.53
C LEU A 214 12.30 -4.57 -14.82
N ILE A 215 13.12 -5.62 -14.88
CA ILE A 215 13.81 -6.06 -16.12
C ILE A 215 12.82 -6.48 -17.22
N LEU A 216 11.62 -6.92 -16.86
CA LEU A 216 10.58 -7.31 -17.83
C LEU A 216 9.75 -6.13 -18.33
N LEU A 217 9.68 -5.05 -17.55
CA LEU A 217 8.90 -3.85 -17.88
C LEU A 217 9.76 -2.78 -18.58
N VAL A 218 11.00 -2.61 -18.12
CA VAL A 218 11.96 -1.57 -18.53
C VAL A 218 13.20 -2.21 -19.15
#